data_AF-A0A7L6ANW0-F1
#
_entry.id   AF-A0A7L6ANW0-F1
#
_cell.length_a   1.000
_cell.length_b   1.000
_cell.length_c   1.000
_cell.angle_alpha   90.00
_cell.angle_beta   90.00
_cell.angle_gamma   90.00
#
_symmetry.space_group_name_H-M   'P 1'
#
loop_
_entity.id
_entity.type
_entity.pdbx_description
1 polymer ?
#
loop_
_entity_poly.entity_id
_entity_poly.type
_entity_poly.pdbx_seq_one_letter_code
_entity_poly.pdbx_strand_id
1 'polypeptide(L)'
;MKHWHHILFPSKPRSYPGDRWVNITLRSLHLLGIAGIGGGFLFALPKAQYLPFWHLAIGSGVVMALLYIWENGRWLLQVKGIAVMCKLLLLLLAGVSPQWRAELFAAVILISGVVAHAPGKVRGYSPVLKQPSP
;
A
#
# COMPACT_ATOMS: atom_id res chain seq x y z
N MET A 1 -21.26 16.45 13.57
CA MET A 1 -19.99 15.70 13.49
C MET A 1 -20.09 14.20 13.88
N LYS A 2 -21.29 13.63 14.12
CA LYS A 2 -21.48 12.20 14.50
C LYS A 2 -21.68 11.22 13.32
N HIS A 3 -22.04 11.70 12.12
CA HIS A 3 -22.40 10.83 10.99
C HIS A 3 -21.21 10.11 10.32
N TRP A 4 -20.00 10.69 10.36
CA TRP A 4 -18.83 10.11 9.67
C TRP A 4 -18.27 8.86 10.35
N HIS A 5 -18.43 8.74 11.66
CA HIS A 5 -17.88 7.62 12.44
C HIS A 5 -18.46 6.27 12.01
N HIS A 6 -19.77 6.19 11.74
CA HIS A 6 -20.40 4.93 11.33
C HIS A 6 -20.07 4.53 9.89
N ILE A 7 -19.77 5.51 9.03
CA ILE A 7 -19.39 5.25 7.64
C ILE A 7 -17.93 4.77 7.56
N LEU A 8 -17.02 5.36 8.33
CA LEU A 8 -15.60 4.99 8.31
C LEU A 8 -15.27 3.78 9.19
N PHE A 9 -16.04 3.53 10.27
CA PHE A 9 -15.74 2.47 11.23
C PHE A 9 -16.89 1.48 11.40
N PRO A 10 -17.22 0.68 10.37
CA PRO A 10 -18.24 -0.35 10.50
C PRO A 10 -17.78 -1.47 11.45
N SER A 11 -18.72 -2.06 12.19
CA SER A 11 -18.47 -3.14 13.16
C SER A 11 -17.94 -4.41 12.48
N LYS A 12 -18.46 -4.73 11.29
CA LYS A 12 -17.92 -5.74 10.37
C LYS A 12 -17.34 -5.05 9.12
N PRO A 13 -16.18 -5.48 8.59
CA PRO A 13 -15.68 -4.97 7.31
C PRO A 13 -16.71 -5.13 6.21
N ARG A 14 -16.83 -4.16 5.31
CA ARG A 14 -17.68 -4.28 4.13
C ARG A 14 -17.06 -5.29 3.16
N SER A 15 -17.90 -6.08 2.50
CA SER A 15 -17.50 -7.03 1.46
C SER A 15 -18.44 -6.90 0.27
N TYR A 16 -17.98 -7.27 -0.92
CA TYR A 16 -18.77 -7.28 -2.16
C TYR A 16 -18.48 -8.54 -2.98
N PRO A 17 -19.39 -8.98 -3.86
CA PRO A 17 -19.15 -10.15 -4.70
C PRO A 17 -17.89 -9.95 -5.57
N GLY A 18 -16.92 -10.86 -5.43
CA GLY A 18 -15.66 -10.81 -6.20
C GLY A 18 -14.54 -9.95 -5.59
N ASP A 19 -14.71 -9.45 -4.36
CA ASP A 19 -13.69 -8.72 -3.59
C ASP A 19 -12.29 -9.35 -3.63
N ARG A 20 -12.22 -10.68 -3.50
CA ARG A 20 -10.98 -11.45 -3.55
C ARG A 20 -10.28 -11.33 -4.90
N TRP A 21 -11.01 -11.49 -5.99
CA TRP A 21 -10.44 -11.42 -7.34
C TRP A 21 -10.01 -10.00 -7.69
N VAL A 22 -10.80 -8.99 -7.31
CA VAL A 22 -10.41 -7.58 -7.48
C VAL A 22 -9.11 -7.29 -6.73
N ASN A 23 -9.00 -7.71 -5.48
CA ASN A 23 -7.79 -7.56 -4.68
C ASN A 23 -6.58 -8.30 -5.27
N ILE A 24 -6.76 -9.51 -5.82
CA ILE A 24 -5.69 -10.25 -6.49
C ILE A 24 -5.23 -9.50 -7.73
N THR A 25 -6.14 -9.11 -8.62
CA THR A 25 -5.83 -8.39 -9.86
C THR A 25 -5.10 -7.09 -9.57
N LEU A 26 -5.59 -6.28 -8.64
CA LEU A 26 -4.94 -5.02 -8.28
C LEU A 26 -3.54 -5.24 -7.72
N ARG A 27 -3.33 -6.25 -6.87
CA ARG A 27 -2.00 -6.58 -6.35
C ARG A 27 -1.07 -7.07 -7.44
N SER A 28 -1.55 -7.88 -8.37
CA SER A 28 -0.76 -8.36 -9.51
C SER A 28 -0.34 -7.21 -10.43
N LEU A 29 -1.27 -6.32 -10.78
CA LEU A 29 -0.97 -5.10 -11.55
C LEU A 29 0.02 -4.19 -10.81
N HIS A 30 -0.15 -4.04 -9.49
CA HIS A 30 0.75 -3.27 -8.66
C HIS A 30 2.16 -3.85 -8.68
N LEU A 31 2.31 -5.16 -8.49
CA LEU A 31 3.61 -5.84 -8.54
C LEU A 31 4.27 -5.72 -9.91
N LEU A 32 3.50 -5.81 -11.00
CA LEU A 32 4.00 -5.56 -12.35
C LEU A 32 4.55 -4.14 -12.51
N GLY A 33 3.81 -3.13 -12.01
CA GLY A 33 4.25 -1.75 -11.99
C GLY A 33 5.53 -1.55 -11.17
N ILE A 34 5.59 -2.12 -9.96
CA ILE A 34 6.79 -2.06 -9.10
C ILE A 34 7.99 -2.73 -9.79
N ALA A 35 7.83 -3.89 -10.42
CA ALA A 35 8.90 -4.57 -11.14
C ALA A 35 9.46 -3.70 -12.29
N GLY A 36 8.59 -3.06 -13.08
CA GLY A 36 9.00 -2.18 -14.17
C GLY A 36 9.71 -0.90 -13.69
N ILE A 37 9.24 -0.29 -12.60
CA ILE A 37 9.94 0.85 -11.96
C ILE A 37 11.32 0.42 -11.45
N GLY A 38 11.42 -0.79 -10.87
CA GLY A 38 12.67 -1.34 -10.39
C GLY A 38 13.73 -1.43 -11.48
N GLY A 39 13.36 -1.88 -12.68
CA GLY A 39 14.25 -1.84 -13.84
C GLY A 39 14.71 -0.42 -14.17
N GLY A 40 13.79 0.55 -14.14
CA GLY A 40 14.11 1.96 -14.36
C GLY A 40 15.07 2.56 -13.34
N PHE A 41 14.92 2.20 -12.06
CA PHE A 41 15.68 2.77 -10.96
C PHE A 41 17.05 2.13 -10.78
N LEU A 42 17.15 0.81 -10.94
CA LEU A 42 18.40 0.07 -10.77
C LEU A 42 19.35 0.23 -11.96
N PHE A 43 18.82 0.34 -13.19
CA PHE A 43 19.62 0.46 -14.41
C PHE A 43 19.65 1.88 -14.99
N ALA A 44 19.16 2.87 -14.24
CA ALA A 44 19.13 4.28 -14.64
C ALA A 44 18.53 4.53 -16.04
N LEU A 45 17.47 3.80 -16.39
CA LEU A 45 16.85 3.91 -17.71
C LEU A 45 16.20 5.30 -17.92
N PRO A 46 16.01 5.73 -19.17
CA PRO A 46 15.25 6.94 -19.47
C PRO A 46 13.84 6.89 -18.87
N LYS A 47 13.37 8.03 -18.33
CA LYS A 47 12.05 8.14 -17.66
C LYS A 47 10.90 7.59 -18.50
N ALA A 48 10.93 7.80 -19.81
CA ALA A 48 9.91 7.34 -20.74
C ALA A 48 9.70 5.81 -20.71
N GLN A 49 10.74 5.04 -20.41
CA GLN A 49 10.68 3.57 -20.43
C GLN A 49 9.96 3.00 -19.19
N TYR A 50 10.11 3.64 -18.03
CA TYR A 50 9.49 3.16 -16.78
C TYR A 50 8.25 3.96 -16.36
N LEU A 51 7.94 5.09 -17.02
CA LEU A 51 6.78 5.93 -16.74
C LEU A 51 5.44 5.18 -16.79
N PRO A 52 5.17 4.30 -17.78
CA PRO A 52 3.94 3.51 -17.79
C PRO A 52 3.80 2.63 -16.54
N PHE A 53 4.90 2.00 -16.12
CA PHE A 53 4.95 1.17 -14.92
C PHE A 53 4.79 2.00 -13.64
N TRP A 54 5.30 3.23 -13.62
CA TRP A 54 5.05 4.20 -12.56
C TRP A 54 3.57 4.50 -12.40
N HIS A 55 2.88 4.84 -13.49
CA HIS A 55 1.44 5.08 -13.47
C HIS A 55 0.66 3.83 -13.06
N LEU A 56 1.06 2.65 -13.53
CA LEU A 56 0.43 1.40 -13.16
C LEU A 56 0.57 1.11 -11.65
N ALA A 57 1.76 1.26 -11.09
CA ALA A 57 2.01 1.03 -9.67
C ALA A 57 1.24 2.01 -8.79
N ILE A 58 1.28 3.31 -9.11
CA ILE A 58 0.57 4.34 -8.35
C ILE A 58 -0.94 4.16 -8.49
N GLY A 59 -1.45 3.99 -9.72
CA GLY A 59 -2.88 3.84 -9.97
C GLY A 59 -3.47 2.63 -9.25
N SER A 60 -2.87 1.45 -9.41
CA SER A 60 -3.30 0.25 -8.69
C SER A 60 -3.16 0.38 -7.16
N GLY A 61 -2.08 1.02 -6.68
CA GLY A 61 -1.84 1.28 -5.26
C GLY A 61 -2.90 2.17 -4.63
N VAL A 62 -3.28 3.26 -5.32
CA VAL A 62 -4.33 4.18 -4.89
C VAL A 62 -5.68 3.48 -4.84
N VAL A 63 -6.04 2.72 -5.89
CA VAL A 63 -7.31 1.98 -5.90
C VAL A 63 -7.36 0.97 -4.76
N MET A 64 -6.29 0.23 -4.49
CA MET A 64 -6.23 -0.67 -3.32
C MET A 64 -6.40 0.07 -2.00
N ALA A 65 -5.73 1.21 -1.82
CA ALA A 65 -5.84 1.99 -0.59
C ALA A 65 -7.27 2.51 -0.37
N LEU A 66 -7.92 3.00 -1.44
CA LEU A 66 -9.32 3.45 -1.39
C LEU A 66 -10.26 2.31 -1.03
N LEU A 67 -10.08 1.13 -1.62
CA LEU A 67 -10.85 -0.07 -1.27
C LEU A 67 -10.68 -0.44 0.20
N TYR A 68 -9.45 -0.43 0.74
CA TYR A 68 -9.23 -0.74 2.16
C TYR A 68 -9.85 0.29 3.11
N ILE A 69 -9.77 1.57 2.76
CA ILE A 69 -10.42 2.64 3.54
C ILE A 69 -11.94 2.47 3.52
N TRP A 70 -12.51 2.11 2.36
CA TRP A 70 -13.94 1.87 2.20
C TRP A 70 -14.42 0.60 2.93
N GLU A 71 -13.64 -0.48 2.90
CA GLU A 71 -13.91 -1.73 3.63
C GLU A 71 -13.94 -1.49 5.14
N ASN A 72 -12.91 -0.83 5.68
CA ASN A 72 -12.82 -0.49 7.10
C ASN A 72 -11.75 0.60 7.32
N GLY A 73 -12.18 1.82 7.66
CA GLY A 73 -11.29 2.96 7.92
C GLY A 73 -10.31 2.74 9.07
N ARG A 74 -10.54 1.75 9.95
CA ARG A 74 -9.54 1.32 10.95
C ARG A 74 -8.23 0.86 10.32
N TRP A 75 -8.25 0.45 9.05
CA TRP A 75 -7.07 0.05 8.29
C TRP A 75 -5.95 1.09 8.34
N LEU A 76 -6.28 2.38 8.30
CA LEU A 76 -5.31 3.48 8.38
C LEU A 76 -4.51 3.49 9.69
N LEU A 77 -5.11 3.01 10.78
CA LEU A 77 -4.52 2.98 12.12
C LEU A 77 -3.86 1.64 12.46
N GLN A 78 -3.94 0.66 11.55
CA GLN A 78 -3.30 -0.64 11.72
C GLN A 78 -1.87 -0.60 11.18
N VAL A 79 -1.00 -1.47 11.69
CA VAL A 79 0.41 -1.60 11.23
C VAL A 79 0.50 -1.73 9.71
N LYS A 80 -0.43 -2.46 9.08
CA LYS A 80 -0.49 -2.57 7.61
C LYS A 80 -0.76 -1.24 6.89
N GLY A 81 -1.59 -0.36 7.44
CA GLY A 81 -1.89 0.96 6.88
C GLY A 81 -0.70 1.92 7.07
N ILE A 82 -0.13 1.93 8.28
CA ILE A 82 1.08 2.69 8.60
C ILE A 82 2.23 2.29 7.67
N ALA A 83 2.42 1.00 7.43
CA ALA A 83 3.43 0.51 6.50
C ALA A 83 3.22 1.00 5.06
N VAL A 84 1.97 1.10 4.59
CA VAL A 84 1.69 1.67 3.28
C VAL A 84 2.03 3.16 3.24
N MET A 85 1.66 3.93 4.28
CA MET A 85 2.02 5.35 4.35
C MET A 85 3.54 5.57 4.37
N CYS A 86 4.29 4.73 5.10
CA CYS A 86 5.75 4.77 5.10
C CYS A 86 6.33 4.52 3.70
N LYS A 87 5.81 3.55 2.95
CA LYS A 87 6.24 3.28 1.57
C LYS A 87 5.95 4.44 0.63
N LEU A 88 4.79 5.09 0.77
CA LEU A 88 4.43 6.26 -0.04
C LEU A 88 5.41 7.41 0.22
N LEU A 89 5.77 7.64 1.47
CA LEU A 89 6.78 8.66 1.82
C LEU A 89 8.15 8.33 1.20
N LEU A 90 8.59 7.08 1.28
CA LEU A 90 9.85 6.63 0.66
C LEU A 90 9.84 6.77 -0.87
N LEU A 91 8.72 6.45 -1.53
CA LEU A 91 8.58 6.63 -2.99
C LEU A 91 8.62 8.11 -3.39
N LEU A 92 8.01 9.00 -2.60
CA LEU A 92 8.10 10.44 -2.82
C LEU A 92 9.55 10.93 -2.68
N LEU A 93 10.26 10.48 -1.64
CA LEU A 93 11.67 10.76 -1.43
C LEU A 93 12.54 10.25 -2.59
N ALA A 94 12.27 9.05 -3.11
CA ALA A 94 12.96 8.50 -4.28
C ALA A 94 12.70 9.31 -5.56
N GLY A 95 11.52 9.95 -5.65
CA GLY A 95 11.18 10.86 -6.73
C GLY A 95 12.04 12.13 -6.73
N VAL A 96 12.22 12.75 -5.56
CA VAL A 96 12.94 14.03 -5.39
C VAL A 96 14.45 13.88 -5.16
N SER A 97 14.93 12.69 -4.77
CA SER A 97 16.34 12.40 -4.52
C SER A 97 16.89 11.39 -5.54
N PRO A 98 17.39 11.84 -6.71
CA PRO A 98 17.94 10.95 -7.73
C PRO A 98 19.11 10.11 -7.21
N GLN A 99 19.93 10.67 -6.30
CA GLN A 99 21.11 10.00 -5.75
C GLN A 99 20.76 8.78 -4.89
N TRP A 100 19.65 8.83 -4.15
CA TRP A 100 19.23 7.77 -3.23
C TRP A 100 18.06 6.94 -3.76
N ARG A 101 17.71 7.11 -5.04
CA ARG A 101 16.48 6.58 -5.63
C ARG A 101 16.43 5.06 -5.58
N ALA A 102 17.55 4.39 -5.88
CA ALA A 102 17.63 2.94 -5.90
C ALA A 102 17.52 2.36 -4.48
N GLU A 103 18.22 2.98 -3.51
CA GLU A 103 18.26 2.59 -2.10
C GLU A 103 16.90 2.77 -1.43
N LEU A 104 16.25 3.91 -1.66
CA LEU A 104 14.91 4.19 -1.16
C LEU A 104 13.88 3.23 -1.74
N PHE A 105 14.01 2.88 -3.02
CA PHE A 105 13.15 1.89 -3.65
C PHE A 105 13.41 0.47 -3.14
N ALA A 106 14.66 0.09 -2.90
CA ALA A 106 15.01 -1.17 -2.25
C ALA A 106 14.40 -1.26 -0.85
N ALA A 107 14.44 -0.17 -0.07
CA ALA A 107 13.79 -0.08 1.23
C ALA A 107 12.27 -0.29 1.13
N VAL A 108 11.60 0.29 0.11
CA VAL A 108 10.16 0.06 -0.16
C VAL A 108 9.87 -1.43 -0.40
N ILE A 109 10.72 -2.11 -1.18
CA ILE A 109 10.58 -3.56 -1.45
C ILE A 109 10.78 -4.36 -0.17
N LEU A 110 11.81 -4.07 0.62
CA LEU A 110 12.10 -4.77 1.87
C LEU A 110 10.94 -4.64 2.87
N ILE A 111 10.44 -3.42 3.07
CA ILE A 111 9.27 -3.18 3.93
C ILE A 111 8.05 -3.93 3.38
N SER A 112 7.87 -4.00 2.05
CA SER A 112 6.81 -4.79 1.43
C SER A 112 6.92 -6.27 1.75
N GLY A 113 8.09 -6.87 1.60
CA GLY A 113 8.32 -8.28 1.91
C GLY A 113 8.04 -8.60 3.38
N VAL A 114 8.60 -7.79 4.29
CA VAL A 114 8.44 -7.99 5.74
C VAL A 114 6.97 -7.88 6.15
N VAL A 115 6.27 -6.83 5.71
CA VAL A 115 4.87 -6.61 6.09
C VAL A 115 3.92 -7.63 5.45
N ALA A 116 4.24 -8.13 4.26
CA ALA A 116 3.47 -9.19 3.61
C ALA A 116 3.51 -10.51 4.41
N HIS A 117 4.66 -10.86 4.97
CA HIS A 117 4.89 -12.10 5.73
C HIS A 117 4.70 -11.94 7.25
N ALA A 118 4.48 -10.71 7.73
CA ALA A 118 4.22 -10.47 9.14
C ALA A 118 2.96 -11.23 9.62
N PRO A 119 2.98 -11.86 10.81
CA PRO A 119 1.86 -12.61 11.35
C PRO A 119 0.57 -11.78 11.39
N GLY A 120 -0.59 -12.40 11.15
CA GLY A 120 -1.89 -11.70 11.12
C GLY A 120 -2.20 -10.87 12.37
N LYS A 121 -1.73 -11.32 13.55
CA LYS A 121 -1.81 -10.58 14.81
C LYS A 121 -1.04 -9.24 14.78
N VAL A 122 0.12 -9.20 14.13
CA VAL A 122 0.95 -8.00 13.99
C VAL A 122 0.35 -7.05 12.94
N ARG A 123 -0.12 -7.57 11.81
CA ARG A 123 -0.73 -6.73 10.74
C ARG A 123 -2.03 -6.05 11.18
N GLY A 124 -2.81 -6.69 12.06
CA GLY A 124 -4.07 -6.18 12.57
C GLY A 124 -3.95 -5.31 13.83
N TYR A 125 -2.75 -5.25 14.43
CA TYR A 125 -2.49 -4.43 15.61
C TYR A 125 -2.66 -2.95 15.28
N SER A 126 -3.31 -2.22 16.17
CA SER A 126 -3.38 -0.77 16.14
C SER A 126 -2.80 -0.25 17.45
N PRO A 127 -1.71 0.53 17.43
CA PRO A 127 -1.19 1.15 18.64
C PRO A 127 -2.13 2.23 19.21
N VAL A 128 -3.07 2.71 18.39
CA VAL A 128 -4.00 3.81 18.74
C VAL A 128 -5.36 3.29 19.23
N LEU A 129 -5.89 2.22 18.63
CA LEU A 129 -7.17 1.64 19.00
C LEU A 129 -6.98 0.38 19.84
N LYS A 130 -7.44 0.39 21.09
CA LYS A 130 -7.52 -0.81 21.94
C LYS A 130 -8.41 -1.83 21.23
N GLN A 131 -7.86 -2.99 20.86
CA GLN A 131 -8.66 -4.08 20.32
C GLN A 131 -9.67 -4.52 21.40
N PRO A 132 -10.95 -4.77 21.05
CA PRO A 132 -11.86 -5.39 22.00
C PRO A 132 -11.27 -6.73 22.42
N SER A 133 -11.21 -6.97 23.74
CA SER A 133 -10.85 -8.26 24.31
C SER A 133 -11.74 -9.36 23.72
N PRO A 134 -11.20 -10.57 23.48
CA PRO A 134 -11.93 -11.68 22.85
C PRO A 134 -13.20 -12.05 23.63
#